data_AF-A0A4P7L0E8-F1
#
_entry.id   AF-A0A4P7L0E8-F1
#
_cell.length_a   1.000
_cell.length_b   1.000
_cell.length_c   1.000
_cell.angle_alpha   90.00
_cell.angle_beta   90.00
_cell.angle_gamma   90.00
#
_symmetry.space_group_name_H-M   'P 1'
#
loop_
_entity.id
_entity.type
_entity.pdbx_description
1 polymer ?
#
loop_
_entity_poly.entity_id
_entity_poly.type
_entity_poly.pdbx_seq_one_letter_code
_entity_poly.pdbx_strand_id
1 'polypeptide(L)'
;MKYFKATIITTVDHENGKTTSHIYLASETKIAAKKLASQHIFETDGANCCFYKSPRLEEISVEEYLANTEKQTDITEEQEIDQFCALLTIFGIQEEYDEGKMRAADDLLANPSEEPELLRNIPNCVTR
;
A
#
# COMPACT_ATOMS: atom_id res chain seq x y z
N MET A 1 5.05 -21.55 -4.06
CA MET A 1 4.27 -20.60 -3.26
C MET A 1 2.81 -21.02 -3.12
N LYS A 2 2.27 -21.02 -1.90
CA LYS A 2 0.85 -21.22 -1.58
C LYS A 2 0.35 -20.05 -0.72
N TYR A 3 -0.96 -19.85 -0.70
CA TYR A 3 -1.60 -18.77 0.06
C TYR A 3 -2.52 -19.34 1.11
N PHE A 4 -2.53 -18.72 2.29
CA PHE A 4 -3.28 -19.20 3.44
C PHE A 4 -4.04 -18.06 4.11
N LYS A 5 -5.28 -18.33 4.46
CA LYS A 5 -6.03 -17.57 5.46
C LYS A 5 -5.76 -18.20 6.82
N ALA A 6 -5.23 -17.43 7.75
CA ALA A 6 -5.02 -17.84 9.13
C ALA A 6 -6.07 -17.20 10.04
N THR A 7 -6.91 -18.03 10.64
CA THR A 7 -7.89 -17.59 11.63
C THR A 7 -7.26 -17.65 13.02
N ILE A 8 -7.19 -16.49 13.66
CA ILE A 8 -6.61 -16.28 14.99
C ILE A 8 -7.77 -16.06 15.97
N ILE A 9 -7.80 -16.83 17.06
CA ILE A 9 -8.91 -16.82 18.02
C ILE A 9 -8.32 -16.77 19.42
N THR A 10 -8.78 -15.82 20.24
CA THR A 10 -8.45 -15.77 21.67
C THR A 10 -9.44 -16.59 22.50
N THR A 11 -9.06 -16.92 23.75
CA THR A 11 -9.98 -17.43 24.76
C THR A 11 -10.75 -16.28 25.41
N VAL A 12 -11.76 -16.62 26.23
CA VAL A 12 -12.58 -15.64 26.95
C VAL A 12 -11.79 -14.90 28.04
N ASP A 13 -10.68 -15.48 28.50
CA ASP A 13 -9.83 -14.93 29.57
C ASP A 13 -8.85 -13.86 29.09
N HIS A 14 -8.74 -13.66 27.77
CA HIS A 14 -7.96 -12.58 27.20
C HIS A 14 -8.51 -11.22 27.65
N GLU A 15 -7.65 -10.22 27.85
CA GLU A 15 -8.04 -8.90 28.37
C GLU A 15 -9.18 -8.24 27.54
N ASN A 16 -9.06 -8.31 26.21
CA ASN A 16 -10.08 -7.87 25.25
C ASN A 16 -11.24 -8.86 25.03
N GLY A 17 -11.33 -9.93 25.84
CA GLY A 17 -12.28 -11.02 25.68
C GLY A 17 -12.01 -11.90 24.45
N LYS A 18 -13.00 -12.71 24.09
CA LYS A 18 -12.92 -13.63 22.95
C LYS A 18 -13.08 -12.87 21.64
N THR A 19 -12.00 -12.80 20.88
CA THR A 19 -11.95 -12.18 19.55
C THR A 19 -11.63 -13.22 18.49
N THR A 20 -11.95 -12.89 17.24
CA THR A 20 -11.57 -13.68 16.06
C THR A 20 -11.09 -12.70 15.00
N SER A 21 -9.85 -12.89 14.56
CA SER A 21 -9.22 -12.09 13.52
C SER A 21 -8.67 -13.00 12.43
N HIS A 22 -8.40 -12.41 11.27
CA HIS A 22 -7.89 -13.11 10.11
C HIS A 22 -6.64 -12.40 9.61
N ILE A 23 -5.64 -13.18 9.24
CA ILE A 23 -4.47 -12.70 8.52
C ILE A 23 -4.26 -13.56 7.29
N TYR A 24 -3.63 -12.99 6.28
CA TYR A 24 -3.42 -13.61 4.99
C TYR A 24 -1.91 -13.77 4.78
N LEU A 25 -1.47 -14.99 4.49
CA LEU A 25 -0.06 -15.37 4.50
C LEU A 25 0.33 -16.09 3.20
N ALA A 26 1.45 -15.71 2.60
CA ALA A 26 2.10 -16.46 1.53
C ALA A 26 3.23 -17.31 2.10
N SER A 27 3.28 -18.60 1.75
CA SER A 27 4.31 -19.53 2.24
C SER A 27 4.40 -20.77 1.36
N GLU A 28 5.59 -21.38 1.30
CA GLU A 28 5.79 -22.65 0.56
C GLU A 28 5.11 -23.84 1.22
N THR A 29 4.97 -23.84 2.54
CA THR A 29 4.36 -24.97 3.28
C THR A 29 3.39 -24.48 4.36
N LYS A 30 2.46 -25.38 4.72
CA LYS A 30 1.51 -25.15 5.83
C LYS A 30 2.22 -24.98 7.18
N ILE A 31 3.34 -25.67 7.39
CA ILE A 31 4.14 -25.55 8.63
C ILE A 31 4.78 -24.17 8.72
N ALA A 32 5.38 -23.70 7.63
CA ALA A 32 5.97 -22.36 7.58
C ALA A 32 4.89 -21.27 7.73
N ALA A 33 3.72 -21.43 7.12
CA ALA A 33 2.59 -20.52 7.30
C ALA A 33 2.11 -20.48 8.77
N LYS A 34 2.11 -21.63 9.45
CA LYS A 34 1.73 -21.70 10.87
C LYS A 34 2.74 -21.00 11.76
N LYS A 35 4.03 -21.14 11.46
CA LYS A 35 5.10 -20.42 12.15
C LYS A 35 4.95 -18.91 11.97
N LEU A 36 4.67 -18.43 10.75
CA LEU A 36 4.42 -17.02 10.46
C LEU A 36 3.20 -16.49 11.22
N ALA A 37 2.10 -17.24 11.25
CA ALA A 37 0.91 -16.85 12.01
C ALA A 37 1.18 -16.75 13.52
N SER A 38 1.94 -17.70 14.09
CA SER A 38 2.35 -17.63 15.49
C SER A 38 3.30 -16.47 15.78
N GLN A 39 4.22 -16.18 14.86
CA GLN A 39 5.11 -15.03 14.98
C GLN A 39 4.34 -13.72 14.96
N HIS A 40 3.34 -13.58 14.09
CA HIS A 40 2.46 -12.40 14.07
C HIS A 40 1.74 -12.17 15.40
N ILE A 41 1.24 -13.23 16.05
CA ILE A 41 0.65 -13.12 17.40
C ILE A 41 1.68 -12.65 18.40
N PHE A 42 2.89 -13.21 18.36
CA PHE A 42 3.96 -12.84 19.29
C PHE A 42 4.41 -11.38 19.13
N GLU A 43 4.50 -10.89 17.90
CA GLU A 43 4.89 -9.51 17.59
C GLU A 43 3.79 -8.50 17.94
N THR A 44 2.52 -8.87 17.75
CA THR A 44 1.38 -7.95 17.97
C THR A 44 0.90 -7.95 19.42
N ASP A 45 0.88 -9.12 20.07
CA ASP A 45 0.33 -9.30 21.42
C ASP A 45 1.05 -10.43 22.19
N GLY A 46 2.39 -10.39 22.17
CA GLY A 46 3.23 -11.42 22.78
C GLY A 46 3.01 -11.62 24.28
N ALA A 47 2.61 -10.56 25.01
CA ALA A 47 2.30 -10.63 26.43
C ALA A 47 1.11 -11.56 26.73
N ASN A 48 0.13 -11.61 25.82
CA ASN A 48 -1.10 -12.39 25.95
C ASN A 48 -1.11 -13.66 25.09
N CYS A 49 0.04 -14.06 24.52
CA CYS A 49 0.11 -15.18 23.57
C CYS A 49 -0.47 -16.50 24.11
N CYS A 50 -0.43 -16.74 25.42
CA CYS A 50 -0.98 -17.92 26.08
C CYS A 50 -2.52 -18.04 25.96
N PHE A 51 -3.22 -16.93 25.70
CA PHE A 51 -4.68 -16.90 25.53
C PHE A 51 -5.11 -17.16 24.08
N TYR A 52 -4.16 -17.30 23.14
CA TYR A 52 -4.47 -17.60 21.76
C TYR A 52 -4.56 -19.10 21.52
N LYS A 53 -5.58 -19.50 20.76
CA LYS A 53 -5.64 -20.86 20.21
C LYS A 53 -4.65 -20.99 19.06
N SER A 54 -4.24 -22.22 18.79
CA SER A 54 -3.40 -22.52 17.62
C SER A 54 -4.07 -21.99 16.33
N PRO A 55 -3.36 -21.18 15.52
CA PRO A 55 -3.93 -20.63 14.29
C PRO A 55 -4.44 -21.73 13.35
N ARG A 56 -5.65 -21.54 12.84
CA ARG A 56 -6.26 -22.45 11.85
C ARG A 56 -5.93 -21.94 10.46
N LEU A 57 -5.41 -22.82 9.61
CA LEU A 57 -4.97 -22.48 8.27
C LEU A 57 -5.85 -23.15 7.22
N GLU A 58 -6.38 -22.32 6.32
CA GLU A 58 -7.12 -22.70 5.12
C GLU A 58 -6.32 -22.23 3.90
N GLU A 59 -6.11 -23.12 2.94
CA GLU A 59 -5.44 -22.76 1.67
C GLU A 59 -6.45 -22.01 0.80
N ILE A 60 -6.05 -20.84 0.30
CA ILE A 60 -6.88 -19.94 -0.50
C ILE A 60 -6.27 -19.73 -1.88
N SER A 61 -7.06 -19.19 -2.81
CA SER A 61 -6.54 -18.82 -4.12
C SER A 61 -5.66 -17.56 -4.05
N VAL A 62 -4.87 -17.33 -5.10
CA VAL A 62 -4.04 -16.12 -5.19
C VAL A 62 -4.89 -14.85 -5.28
N GLU A 63 -6.05 -14.93 -5.95
CA GLU A 63 -6.97 -13.81 -6.11
C GLU A 63 -7.57 -13.40 -4.76
N GLU A 64 -7.99 -14.36 -3.93
CA GLU A 64 -8.48 -14.07 -2.58
C GLU A 64 -7.39 -13.48 -1.69
N TYR A 65 -6.16 -13.99 -1.80
CA TYR A 65 -5.02 -13.42 -1.08
C TYR A 65 -4.77 -11.96 -1.47
N LEU A 66 -4.71 -11.66 -2.76
CA LEU A 66 -4.48 -10.29 -3.25
C LEU A 66 -5.60 -9.35 -2.82
N ALA A 67 -6.87 -9.74 -2.99
CA ALA A 67 -8.01 -8.90 -2.60
C ALA A 67 -8.06 -8.53 -1.11
N ASN A 68 -7.39 -9.31 -0.24
CA ASN A 68 -7.34 -9.08 1.20
C ASN A 68 -5.98 -8.57 1.71
N THR A 69 -4.95 -8.48 0.85
CA THR A 69 -3.60 -8.00 1.22
C THR A 69 -3.16 -6.78 0.43
N GLU A 70 -3.70 -6.59 -0.78
CA GLU A 70 -3.77 -5.26 -1.37
C GLU A 70 -4.59 -4.43 -0.41
N LYS A 71 -3.90 -3.61 0.39
CA LYS A 71 -4.49 -2.38 0.89
C LYS A 71 -5.25 -1.80 -0.30
N GLN A 72 -6.52 -1.48 -0.16
CA GLN A 72 -7.10 -0.43 -0.97
C GLN A 72 -6.14 0.76 -0.82
N THR A 73 -5.20 0.91 -1.74
CA THR A 73 -4.80 2.23 -2.16
C THR A 73 -6.04 2.73 -2.87
N ASP A 74 -7.01 3.21 -2.08
CA ASP A 74 -7.85 4.30 -2.51
C ASP A 74 -6.83 5.37 -2.91
N ILE A 75 -6.44 5.39 -4.19
CA ILE A 75 -5.80 6.55 -4.77
C ILE A 75 -6.92 7.58 -4.72
N THR A 76 -6.98 8.29 -3.59
CA THR A 76 -8.14 9.12 -3.24
C THR A 76 -8.03 10.49 -3.87
N GLU A 77 -7.08 10.71 -4.78
CA GLU A 77 -6.93 11.98 -5.46
C GLU A 77 -6.54 11.69 -6.91
N GLU A 78 -7.54 11.48 -7.76
CA GLU A 78 -7.39 11.50 -9.24
C GLU A 78 -6.51 12.70 -9.68
N GLN A 79 -6.62 13.81 -8.95
CA GLN A 79 -5.75 15.00 -9.08
C GLN A 79 -4.25 14.72 -8.88
N GLU A 80 -3.83 13.88 -7.92
CA GLU A 80 -2.42 13.53 -7.74
C GLU A 80 -1.89 12.69 -8.91
N ILE A 81 -2.72 11.79 -9.45
CA ILE A 81 -2.37 11.01 -10.64
C ILE A 81 -2.24 11.92 -11.85
N ASP A 82 -3.21 12.81 -12.05
CA ASP A 82 -3.23 13.75 -13.17
C ASP A 82 -2.03 14.70 -13.10
N GLN A 83 -1.70 15.22 -11.91
CA GLN A 83 -0.53 16.08 -11.70
C GLN A 83 0.76 15.33 -11.99
N PHE A 84 0.87 14.07 -11.56
CA PHE A 84 2.02 13.23 -11.88
C PHE A 84 2.14 12.96 -13.39
N CYS A 85 1.03 12.69 -14.08
CA CYS A 85 1.01 12.48 -15.52
C CYS A 85 1.39 13.75 -16.29
N ALA A 86 0.93 14.92 -15.84
CA ALA A 86 1.31 16.22 -16.38
C ALA A 86 2.81 16.50 -16.16
N LEU A 87 3.35 16.24 -14.98
CA LEU A 87 4.79 16.37 -14.68
C LEU A 87 5.65 15.49 -15.60
N LEU A 88 5.25 14.23 -15.79
CA LEU A 88 5.93 13.33 -16.72
C LEU A 88 5.86 13.82 -18.17
N THR A 89 4.73 14.39 -18.57
CA THR A 89 4.52 14.88 -19.93
C THR A 89 5.38 16.11 -20.24
N ILE A 90 5.49 17.03 -19.28
CA ILE A 90 6.24 18.29 -19.46
C ILE A 90 7.74 18.09 -19.24
N PHE A 91 8.12 17.36 -18.19
CA PHE A 91 9.49 17.36 -17.66
C PHE A 91 10.18 16.00 -17.73
N GLY A 92 9.46 14.92 -18.06
CA GLY A 92 9.98 13.55 -18.04
C GLY A 92 10.32 13.07 -16.63
N ILE A 93 10.88 11.86 -16.52
CA ILE A 93 11.19 11.22 -15.23
C ILE A 93 12.35 11.97 -14.54
N GLN A 94 12.13 12.39 -13.29
CA GLN A 94 13.13 13.02 -12.43
C GLN A 94 13.06 12.44 -11.01
N GLU A 95 14.15 12.59 -10.24
CA GLU A 95 14.19 12.18 -8.83
C GLU A 95 13.31 13.08 -7.94
N GLU A 96 13.23 14.38 -8.27
CA GLU A 96 12.41 15.36 -7.54
C GLU A 96 11.94 16.48 -8.48
N TYR A 97 10.68 16.91 -8.31
CA TYR A 97 10.12 18.07 -9.00
C TYR A 97 10.07 19.25 -8.03
N ASP A 98 10.60 20.40 -8.45
CA ASP A 98 10.50 21.63 -7.67
C ASP A 98 9.08 22.24 -7.74
N GLU A 99 8.78 23.16 -6.82
CA GLU A 99 7.48 23.84 -6.76
C GLU A 99 7.10 24.56 -8.07
N GLY A 100 8.09 25.01 -8.85
CA GLY A 100 7.86 25.63 -10.15
C GLY A 100 7.32 24.62 -11.17
N LYS A 101 7.86 23.40 -11.18
CA LYS A 101 7.39 22.30 -12.02
C LYS A 101 6.01 21.81 -11.60
N MET A 102 5.76 21.71 -10.29
CA MET A 102 4.43 21.37 -9.75
C MET A 102 3.37 22.36 -10.25
N ARG A 103 3.66 23.67 -10.18
CA ARG A 103 2.76 24.71 -10.69
C ARG A 103 2.52 24.61 -12.21
N ALA A 104 3.56 24.30 -12.99
CA ALA A 104 3.41 24.13 -14.43
C ALA A 104 2.55 22.91 -14.80
N ALA A 105 2.60 21.84 -14.02
CA ALA A 105 1.70 20.70 -14.17
C ALA A 105 0.24 21.09 -13.86
N ASP A 106 0.00 21.86 -12.79
CA ASP A 106 -1.33 22.36 -12.44
C ASP A 106 -1.89 23.31 -13.51
N ASP A 107 -1.05 24.18 -14.08
CA ASP A 107 -1.43 25.10 -15.15
C ASP A 107 -1.86 24.32 -16.42
N LEU A 108 -1.14 23.23 -16.76
CA LEU A 108 -1.50 22.35 -17.88
C LEU A 108 -2.84 21.63 -17.62
N LEU A 109 -3.07 21.15 -16.41
CA LEU A 109 -4.33 20.50 -16.05
C LEU A 109 -5.51 21.48 -16.05
N ALA A 110 -5.29 22.73 -15.66
CA ALA A 110 -6.30 23.77 -15.70
C ALA A 110 -6.63 24.23 -17.13
N ASN A 111 -5.65 24.19 -18.06
CA ASN A 111 -5.78 24.64 -19.44
C ASN A 111 -5.14 23.66 -20.45
N PRO A 112 -5.76 22.48 -20.67
CA PRO A 112 -5.18 21.40 -21.50
C PRO A 112 -5.06 21.73 -23.00
N SER A 113 -5.51 22.90 -23.45
CA SER A 113 -5.39 23.36 -24.84
C SER A 113 -4.04 24.01 -25.16
N GLU A 114 -3.20 24.30 -24.16
CA GLU A 114 -1.83 24.75 -24.41
C GLU A 114 -0.97 23.52 -24.72
N GLU A 115 -0.70 23.28 -26.01
CA GLU A 115 0.26 22.27 -26.43
C GLU A 115 1.61 22.49 -25.69
N PRO A 116 2.29 21.41 -25.24
CA PRO A 116 3.52 21.49 -24.44
C PRO A 116 4.71 22.18 -25.15
N GLU A 117 4.53 22.64 -26.38
CA GLU A 117 5.55 23.38 -27.13
C GLU A 117 5.77 24.83 -26.61
N LEU A 118 4.92 25.36 -25.73
CA LEU A 118 4.99 26.77 -25.28
C LEU A 118 5.73 27.05 -23.96
N LEU A 119 6.19 26.03 -23.22
CA LEU A 119 7.02 26.24 -22.02
C LEU A 119 8.49 26.59 -22.33
N ARG A 120 8.85 26.76 -23.61
CA ARG A 120 10.17 27.27 -24.04
C ARG A 120 10.50 28.69 -23.54
N ASN A 121 9.56 29.38 -22.91
CA ASN A 121 9.71 30.75 -22.42
C ASN A 121 9.60 30.89 -20.89
N ILE A 122 10.08 29.93 -20.09
CA ILE A 122 10.45 30.27 -18.70
C ILE A 122 11.66 31.22 -18.78
N PRO A 123 11.52 32.51 -18.42
CA PRO A 123 12.62 33.45 -18.59
C PRO A 123 13.64 33.24 -17.47
N ASN A 124 14.87 32.97 -17.89
CA ASN A 124 16.12 33.22 -17.16
C ASN A 124 16.29 32.55 -15.80
N CYS A 125 17.06 31.44 -15.82
CA CYS A 125 18.20 31.31 -14.91
C CYS A 125 19.03 32.60 -14.98
N VAL A 126 18.79 33.55 -14.08
CA VAL A 126 19.70 34.69 -13.90
C VAL A 126 20.91 34.15 -13.14
N THR A 127 22.01 34.02 -13.87
CA THR A 127 23.36 33.94 -13.30
C THR A 127 23.66 35.27 -12.62
N ARG A 128 23.72 35.28 -11.28
CA ARG A 128 24.70 36.09 -10.54
C ARG A 128 24.86 35.62 -9.11
#